data_AF-A0A930RG32-F1
#
_entry.id   AF-A0A930RG32-F1
#
_cell.length_a   1.000
_cell.length_b   1.000
_cell.length_c   1.000
_cell.angle_alpha   90.00
_cell.angle_beta   90.00
_cell.angle_gamma   90.00
#
_symmetry.space_group_name_H-M   'P 1'
#
loop_
_entity.id
_entity.type
_entity.pdbx_description
1 polymer ?
#
loop_
_entity_poly.entity_id
_entity_poly.type
_entity_poly.pdbx_seq_one_letter_code
_entity_poly.pdbx_strand_id
1 'polypeptide(L)'
;MSMLRRAQRRRDLLRRTAAAACTILFAMTGHEALAGSNDALHDVYGYYSYMMDVKDEIASYRAAKEALAQAKKDLADAQQNLADAKAGVADAAANLAQAKANLHDAEDHLAAVKIALAAAEETSAQRTQEAIAAQQAEADYAPTVYVQRAHVEAMSARYDRMAAASGDTSAPLSSAAEKDRAAVVARVLKEVGYQQNRVNDAQAMVNAALAGTASAETAEGTTDTSAIDAASAEVEAAQSELDAVEDYFSQLTAAREAAEDAERDAREVVAGYQQDLADSTTNLAEATSYVADAENYQQQAAAWERDAVRDEGTAEQQLRVAQHDLDYFGEGSGWQTGAEYYAWRGERGGHQLYLPLSYYKRTHRGKQKLDYGLSTGYVKSDTGFVNGAVSGWTDTSLSLTLRNENPINSVRYGFGISIPTGQSRIGAKAVVPESLARFTDFGAGWQYIPSIEVLHKITEQDRLTGRMSYTMRGGYNYSREVWDAHVSPGNILAQELEYLHTDAKKTYMVQLYHNSTGNAVQDS
;
A
#
# COMPACT_ATOMS: atom_id res chain seq x y z
N MET A 1 13.07 0.02 10.47
CA MET A 1 12.40 -1.29 10.24
C MET A 1 10.87 -1.15 10.30
N SER A 2 10.40 -0.26 9.44
CA SER A 2 9.26 0.62 9.68
C SER A 2 8.05 0.18 8.85
N MET A 3 7.08 1.08 8.77
CA MET A 3 5.79 1.05 8.08
C MET A 3 5.75 0.36 6.70
N LEU A 4 6.89 0.12 6.04
CA LEU A 4 7.06 -0.79 4.90
C LEU A 4 6.33 -2.13 5.05
N ARG A 5 6.39 -2.80 6.21
CA ARG A 5 5.65 -4.06 6.42
C ARG A 5 4.14 -3.86 6.54
N ARG A 6 3.67 -2.69 6.99
CA ARG A 6 2.23 -2.36 7.06
C ARG A 6 1.70 -1.93 5.69
N ALA A 7 2.45 -1.13 4.94
CA ALA A 7 2.12 -0.71 3.59
C ALA A 7 2.14 -1.89 2.59
N GLN A 8 3.15 -2.77 2.65
CA GLN A 8 3.19 -4.00 1.84
C GLN A 8 2.09 -4.98 2.22
N ARG A 9 1.79 -5.19 3.52
CA ARG A 9 0.66 -6.04 3.93
C ARG A 9 -0.70 -5.49 3.50
N ARG A 10 -0.89 -4.15 3.52
CA ARG A 10 -2.13 -3.53 3.01
C ARG A 10 -2.23 -3.61 1.49
N ARG A 11 -1.15 -3.34 0.76
CA ARG A 11 -1.09 -3.55 -0.71
C ARG A 11 -1.34 -5.00 -1.12
N ASP A 12 -0.82 -5.99 -0.39
CA ASP A 12 -1.05 -7.41 -0.67
C ASP A 12 -2.46 -7.87 -0.31
N LEU A 13 -3.06 -7.33 0.76
CA LEU A 13 -4.48 -7.57 1.06
C LEU A 13 -5.41 -6.93 0.03
N LEU A 14 -5.10 -5.71 -0.42
CA LEU A 14 -5.85 -4.98 -1.44
C LEU A 14 -5.71 -5.59 -2.83
N ARG A 15 -4.51 -6.07 -3.22
CA ARG A 15 -4.33 -6.83 -4.47
C ARG A 15 -5.03 -8.19 -4.44
N ARG A 16 -5.10 -8.87 -3.29
CA ARG A 16 -5.84 -10.13 -3.17
C ARG A 16 -7.36 -9.93 -3.19
N THR A 17 -7.86 -8.81 -2.68
CA THR A 17 -9.30 -8.45 -2.73
C THR A 17 -9.71 -7.91 -4.10
N ALA A 18 -8.89 -7.07 -4.73
CA ALA A 18 -9.11 -6.59 -6.10
C ALA A 18 -8.95 -7.71 -7.16
N ALA A 19 -8.01 -8.63 -6.99
CA ALA A 19 -7.88 -9.80 -7.87
C ALA A 19 -9.06 -10.79 -7.72
N ALA A 20 -9.65 -10.89 -6.52
CA ALA A 20 -10.88 -11.64 -6.30
C ALA A 20 -12.11 -10.93 -6.89
N ALA A 21 -12.14 -9.59 -6.91
CA ALA A 21 -13.20 -8.81 -7.57
C ALA A 21 -13.11 -8.88 -9.11
N CYS A 22 -11.91 -8.86 -9.68
CA CYS A 22 -11.71 -8.94 -11.13
C CYS A 22 -11.93 -10.35 -11.72
N THR A 23 -11.86 -11.42 -10.91
CA THR A 23 -12.10 -12.79 -11.39
C THR A 23 -13.57 -13.20 -11.43
N ILE A 24 -14.49 -12.36 -10.92
CA ILE A 24 -15.94 -12.54 -11.10
C ILE A 24 -16.44 -11.83 -12.40
N LEU A 25 -15.63 -10.98 -13.02
CA LEU A 25 -16.01 -10.13 -14.16
C LEU A 25 -16.07 -10.83 -15.53
N PHE A 26 -15.81 -12.14 -15.63
CA PHE A 26 -15.96 -12.89 -16.91
C PHE A 26 -17.06 -13.97 -16.91
N ALA A 27 -17.87 -14.06 -15.84
CA ALA A 27 -19.01 -14.97 -15.79
C ALA A 27 -20.39 -14.30 -15.89
N MET A 28 -20.45 -12.97 -16.04
CA MET A 28 -21.70 -12.22 -16.24
C MET A 28 -21.90 -11.75 -17.69
N THR A 29 -21.46 -12.56 -18.66
CA THR A 29 -22.00 -12.46 -20.02
C THR A 29 -23.45 -12.97 -19.99
N GLY A 30 -24.41 -12.04 -19.99
CA GLY A 30 -25.78 -12.29 -20.40
C GLY A 30 -26.63 -13.06 -19.40
N HIS A 31 -26.97 -12.45 -18.27
CA HIS A 31 -28.34 -12.58 -17.78
C HIS A 31 -29.04 -11.29 -18.19
N GLU A 32 -29.37 -11.19 -19.49
CA GLU A 32 -30.49 -10.33 -19.90
C GLU A 32 -31.64 -10.77 -19.00
N ALA A 33 -32.09 -9.90 -18.09
CA ALA A 33 -33.30 -10.12 -17.33
C ALA A 33 -34.38 -10.38 -18.39
N LEU A 34 -34.76 -11.66 -18.54
CA LEU A 34 -35.65 -12.12 -19.60
C LEU A 34 -36.95 -11.35 -19.44
N ALA A 35 -37.13 -10.32 -20.25
CA ALA A 35 -38.41 -9.68 -20.40
C ALA A 35 -39.31 -10.74 -21.05
N GLY A 36 -39.94 -11.61 -20.28
CA GLY A 36 -40.88 -12.59 -20.82
C GLY A 36 -42.12 -11.89 -21.38
N SER A 37 -42.68 -12.41 -22.47
CA SER A 37 -43.97 -11.92 -22.96
C SER A 37 -45.05 -12.27 -21.92
N ASN A 38 -45.59 -11.26 -21.23
CA ASN A 38 -46.81 -11.42 -20.46
C ASN A 38 -48.01 -11.12 -21.37
N ASP A 39 -48.27 -11.97 -22.36
CA ASP A 39 -49.53 -11.90 -23.10
C ASP A 39 -50.63 -12.63 -22.32
N ALA A 40 -51.16 -11.95 -21.30
CA ALA A 40 -52.21 -12.46 -20.43
C ALA A 40 -53.55 -12.75 -21.15
N LEU A 41 -53.67 -12.44 -22.44
CA LEU A 41 -54.90 -12.61 -23.21
C LEU A 41 -54.96 -13.94 -23.96
N HIS A 42 -53.82 -14.55 -24.29
CA HIS A 42 -53.75 -15.72 -25.17
C HIS A 42 -52.83 -16.85 -24.70
N ASP A 43 -52.02 -16.65 -23.65
CA ASP A 43 -51.20 -17.70 -23.03
C ASP A 43 -51.86 -18.27 -21.77
N VAL A 44 -52.83 -19.16 -21.96
CA VAL A 44 -53.37 -19.99 -20.86
C VAL A 44 -52.55 -21.27 -20.63
N TYR A 45 -51.54 -21.59 -21.47
CA TYR A 45 -50.76 -22.82 -21.30
C TYR A 45 -49.24 -22.65 -21.39
N GLY A 46 -48.70 -22.45 -20.20
CA GLY A 46 -47.30 -22.67 -19.82
C GLY A 46 -47.15 -22.50 -18.32
N TYR A 47 -48.04 -23.05 -17.48
CA TYR A 47 -48.04 -22.82 -16.03
C TYR A 47 -46.67 -23.09 -15.39
N TYR A 48 -45.97 -24.13 -15.84
CA TYR A 48 -44.60 -24.40 -15.43
C TYR A 48 -43.62 -23.32 -15.86
N SER A 49 -43.72 -22.79 -17.07
CA SER A 49 -42.91 -21.67 -17.56
C SER A 49 -43.16 -20.41 -16.74
N TYR A 50 -44.43 -20.03 -16.51
CA TYR A 50 -44.78 -18.90 -15.64
C TYR A 50 -44.23 -19.06 -14.22
N MET A 51 -44.36 -20.25 -13.63
CA MET A 51 -43.82 -20.53 -12.29
C MET A 51 -42.28 -20.44 -12.25
N MET A 52 -41.59 -20.88 -13.31
CA MET A 52 -40.13 -20.76 -13.43
C MET A 52 -39.69 -19.32 -13.65
N ASP A 53 -40.34 -18.59 -14.56
CA ASP A 53 -40.03 -17.19 -14.86
C ASP A 53 -40.11 -16.32 -13.60
N VAL A 54 -41.06 -16.62 -12.72
CA VAL A 54 -41.28 -15.89 -11.47
C VAL A 54 -40.21 -16.20 -10.44
N LYS A 55 -39.82 -17.48 -10.34
CA LYS A 55 -38.70 -17.89 -9.50
C LYS A 55 -37.42 -17.20 -9.95
N ASP A 56 -37.17 -17.19 -11.24
CA ASP A 56 -36.00 -16.57 -11.84
C ASP A 56 -36.03 -15.05 -11.68
N GLU A 57 -37.20 -14.41 -11.83
CA GLU A 57 -37.38 -12.98 -11.57
C GLU A 57 -37.00 -12.62 -10.12
N ILE A 58 -37.47 -13.38 -9.12
CA ILE A 58 -37.12 -13.17 -7.71
C ILE A 58 -35.61 -13.33 -7.50
N ALA A 59 -35.01 -14.38 -8.07
CA ALA A 59 -33.59 -14.65 -7.94
C ALA A 59 -32.73 -13.54 -8.58
N SER A 60 -33.05 -13.14 -9.81
CA SER A 60 -32.36 -12.06 -10.52
C SER A 60 -32.52 -10.71 -9.82
N TYR A 61 -33.69 -10.42 -9.27
CA TYR A 61 -33.92 -9.19 -8.50
C TYR A 61 -33.09 -9.14 -7.22
N ARG A 62 -32.97 -10.27 -6.50
CA ARG A 62 -32.07 -10.38 -5.34
C ARG A 62 -30.62 -10.16 -5.74
N ALA A 63 -30.16 -10.80 -6.81
CA ALA A 63 -28.80 -10.63 -7.32
C ALA A 63 -28.52 -9.17 -7.70
N ALA A 64 -29.46 -8.47 -8.35
CA ALA A 64 -29.33 -7.06 -8.67
C ALA A 64 -29.22 -6.17 -7.41
N LYS A 65 -30.03 -6.45 -6.37
CA LYS A 65 -29.93 -5.76 -5.07
C LYS A 65 -28.60 -6.01 -4.37
N GLU A 66 -28.13 -7.25 -4.37
CA GLU A 66 -26.84 -7.63 -3.79
C GLU A 66 -25.69 -6.96 -4.55
N ALA A 67 -25.73 -6.94 -5.89
CA ALA A 67 -24.76 -6.24 -6.72
C ALA A 67 -24.73 -4.73 -6.41
N LEU A 68 -25.88 -4.08 -6.24
CA LEU A 68 -25.94 -2.68 -5.83
C LEU A 68 -25.35 -2.46 -4.43
N ALA A 69 -25.66 -3.34 -3.47
CA ALA A 69 -25.10 -3.26 -2.12
C ALA A 69 -23.58 -3.44 -2.13
N GLN A 70 -23.07 -4.38 -2.93
CA GLN A 70 -21.65 -4.62 -3.09
C GLN A 70 -20.95 -3.43 -3.77
N ALA A 71 -21.51 -2.89 -4.85
CA ALA A 71 -20.95 -1.73 -5.54
C ALA A 71 -20.86 -0.48 -4.63
N LYS A 72 -21.83 -0.29 -3.71
CA LYS A 72 -21.75 0.77 -2.69
C LYS A 72 -20.58 0.57 -1.72
N LYS A 73 -20.34 -0.68 -1.32
CA LYS A 73 -19.22 -1.02 -0.45
C LYS A 73 -17.89 -0.84 -1.18
N ASP A 74 -17.79 -1.30 -2.42
CA ASP A 74 -16.58 -1.18 -3.23
C ASP A 74 -16.22 0.30 -3.48
N LEU A 75 -17.22 1.17 -3.69
CA LEU A 75 -17.00 2.61 -3.78
C LEU A 75 -16.45 3.19 -2.46
N ALA A 76 -17.01 2.80 -1.32
CA ALA A 76 -16.53 3.26 -0.02
C ALA A 76 -15.08 2.80 0.26
N ASP A 77 -14.75 1.55 -0.07
CA ASP A 77 -13.40 1.01 0.07
C ASP A 77 -12.42 1.72 -0.89
N ALA A 78 -12.83 2.01 -2.12
CA ALA A 78 -12.03 2.76 -3.10
C ALA A 78 -11.75 4.21 -2.64
N GLN A 79 -12.76 4.89 -2.08
CA GLN A 79 -12.62 6.24 -1.51
C GLN A 79 -11.64 6.26 -0.33
N GLN A 80 -11.72 5.27 0.56
CA GLN A 80 -10.76 5.13 1.66
C GLN A 80 -9.34 4.87 1.15
N ASN A 81 -9.17 4.00 0.15
CA ASN A 81 -7.87 3.73 -0.45
C ASN A 81 -7.28 4.98 -1.13
N LEU A 82 -8.10 5.82 -1.77
CA LEU A 82 -7.65 7.10 -2.31
C LEU A 82 -7.21 8.07 -1.23
N ALA A 83 -7.94 8.16 -0.12
CA ALA A 83 -7.54 8.98 1.02
C ALA A 83 -6.19 8.52 1.61
N ASP A 84 -6.02 7.21 1.80
CA ASP A 84 -4.77 6.62 2.27
C ASP A 84 -3.61 6.88 1.27
N ALA A 85 -3.87 6.80 -0.04
CA ALA A 85 -2.87 7.07 -1.07
C ALA A 85 -2.42 8.54 -1.07
N LYS A 86 -3.35 9.48 -0.95
CA LYS A 86 -3.05 10.92 -0.81
C LYS A 86 -2.20 11.23 0.42
N ALA A 87 -2.53 10.61 1.55
CA ALA A 87 -1.71 10.71 2.76
C ALA A 87 -0.30 10.15 2.51
N GLY A 88 -0.19 8.99 1.83
CA GLY A 88 1.09 8.40 1.45
C GLY A 88 1.95 9.30 0.56
N VAL A 89 1.34 10.07 -0.36
CA VAL A 89 2.04 11.06 -1.19
C VAL A 89 2.58 12.22 -0.34
N ALA A 90 1.78 12.74 0.59
CA ALA A 90 2.20 13.79 1.50
C ALA A 90 3.37 13.34 2.40
N ASP A 91 3.28 12.14 2.96
CA ASP A 91 4.34 11.53 3.78
C ASP A 91 5.62 11.31 2.96
N ALA A 92 5.49 10.83 1.72
CA ALA A 92 6.64 10.64 0.84
C ALA A 92 7.34 11.95 0.50
N ALA A 93 6.58 13.02 0.24
CA ALA A 93 7.11 14.35 -0.03
C ALA A 93 7.86 14.92 1.19
N ALA A 94 7.29 14.74 2.40
CA ALA A 94 7.94 15.17 3.64
C ALA A 94 9.25 14.41 3.89
N ASN A 95 9.27 13.09 3.70
CA ASN A 95 10.48 12.27 3.83
C ASN A 95 11.56 12.68 2.82
N LEU A 96 11.20 12.98 1.57
CA LEU A 96 12.14 13.46 0.57
C LEU A 96 12.74 14.82 0.95
N ALA A 97 11.90 15.75 1.44
CA ALA A 97 12.38 17.04 1.90
C ALA A 97 13.38 16.90 3.06
N GLN A 98 13.09 16.02 4.02
CA GLN A 98 14.00 15.72 5.12
C GLN A 98 15.30 15.05 4.64
N ALA A 99 15.22 14.10 3.71
CA ALA A 99 16.42 13.45 3.16
C ALA A 99 17.33 14.46 2.45
N LYS A 100 16.75 15.42 1.70
CA LYS A 100 17.51 16.49 1.04
C LYS A 100 18.15 17.47 2.02
N ALA A 101 17.45 17.80 3.12
CA ALA A 101 18.02 18.62 4.18
C ALA A 101 19.22 17.92 4.84
N ASN A 102 19.08 16.64 5.20
CA ASN A 102 20.18 15.86 5.78
C ASN A 102 21.38 15.73 4.82
N LEU A 103 21.14 15.60 3.51
CA LEU A 103 22.20 15.59 2.51
C LEU A 103 22.97 16.93 2.51
N HIS A 104 22.25 18.04 2.52
CA HIS A 104 22.86 19.36 2.59
C HIS A 104 23.69 19.55 3.87
N ASP A 105 23.16 19.14 5.02
CA ASP A 105 23.90 19.19 6.30
C ASP A 105 25.17 18.33 6.26
N ALA A 106 25.14 17.17 5.60
CA ALA A 106 26.31 16.31 5.42
C ALA A 106 27.36 16.93 4.47
N GLU A 107 26.94 17.63 3.42
CA GLU A 107 27.82 18.39 2.52
C GLU A 107 28.53 19.52 3.26
N ASP A 108 27.79 20.30 4.05
CA ASP A 108 28.32 21.39 4.85
C ASP A 108 29.30 20.88 5.92
N HIS A 109 28.96 19.77 6.60
CA HIS A 109 29.85 19.15 7.56
C HIS A 109 31.15 18.67 6.93
N LEU A 110 31.09 18.00 5.77
CA LEU A 110 32.27 17.56 5.04
C LEU A 110 33.15 18.75 4.61
N ALA A 111 32.54 19.86 4.19
CA ALA A 111 33.27 21.08 3.85
C ALA A 111 33.98 21.67 5.08
N ALA A 112 33.31 21.72 6.24
CA ALA A 112 33.90 22.19 7.49
C ALA A 112 35.09 21.31 7.94
N VAL A 113 34.96 19.98 7.86
CA VAL A 113 36.04 19.03 8.19
C VAL A 113 37.25 19.23 7.27
N LYS A 114 37.04 19.43 5.96
CA LYS A 114 38.15 19.71 5.02
C LYS A 114 38.90 20.99 5.35
N ILE A 115 38.18 22.05 5.74
CA ILE A 115 38.79 23.32 6.15
C ILE A 115 39.59 23.14 7.44
N ALA A 116 39.02 22.42 8.43
CA ALA A 116 39.69 22.15 9.69
C ALA A 116 40.95 21.28 9.52
N LEU A 117 40.88 20.27 8.66
CA LEU A 117 42.03 19.42 8.30
C LEU A 117 43.15 20.26 7.68
N ALA A 118 42.85 21.12 6.71
CA ALA A 118 43.85 21.98 6.09
C ALA A 118 44.54 22.92 7.10
N ALA A 119 43.78 23.50 8.03
CA ALA A 119 44.33 24.34 9.10
C ALA A 119 45.19 23.54 10.10
N ALA A 120 44.78 22.30 10.41
CA ALA A 120 45.55 21.40 11.27
C ALA A 120 46.86 20.96 10.59
N GLU A 121 46.83 20.68 9.29
CA GLU A 121 48.03 20.35 8.49
C GLU A 121 49.01 21.53 8.44
N GLU A 122 48.52 22.76 8.28
CA GLU A 122 49.37 23.97 8.32
C GLU A 122 50.01 24.15 9.71
N THR A 123 49.23 23.97 10.78
CA THR A 123 49.74 24.06 12.16
C THR A 123 50.77 22.97 12.43
N SER A 124 50.51 21.73 12.00
CA SER A 124 51.43 20.61 12.13
C SER A 124 52.76 20.89 11.40
N ALA A 125 52.71 21.42 10.17
CA ALA A 125 53.90 21.81 9.42
C ALA A 125 54.72 22.90 10.14
N GLN A 126 54.07 23.89 10.76
CA GLN A 126 54.74 24.90 11.57
C GLN A 126 55.42 24.28 12.80
N ARG A 127 54.74 23.39 13.53
CA ARG A 127 55.32 22.69 14.70
C ARG A 127 56.47 21.77 14.31
N THR A 128 56.40 21.11 13.15
CA THR A 128 57.53 20.32 12.63
C THR A 128 58.75 21.21 12.36
N GLN A 129 58.56 22.41 11.79
CA GLN A 129 59.66 23.35 11.57
C GLN A 129 60.27 23.84 12.89
N GLU A 130 59.44 24.16 13.90
CA GLU A 130 59.90 24.56 15.24
C GLU A 130 60.69 23.43 15.93
N ALA A 131 60.21 22.18 15.86
CA ALA A 131 60.91 21.03 16.42
C ALA A 131 62.27 20.80 15.73
N ILE A 132 62.34 20.91 14.40
CA ILE A 132 63.61 20.82 13.65
C ILE A 132 64.56 21.95 14.06
N ALA A 133 64.07 23.17 14.21
CA ALA A 133 64.88 24.31 14.63
C ALA A 133 65.41 24.14 16.06
N ALA A 134 64.60 23.62 16.98
CA ALA A 134 65.01 23.32 18.35
C ALA A 134 66.05 22.20 18.41
N GLN A 135 65.87 21.14 17.61
CA GLN A 135 66.86 20.06 17.45
C GLN A 135 68.21 20.59 16.92
N GLN A 136 68.18 21.48 15.93
CA GLN A 136 69.38 22.11 15.39
C GLN A 136 70.06 23.01 16.44
N ALA A 137 69.30 23.82 17.18
CA ALA A 137 69.85 24.69 18.21
C ALA A 137 70.58 23.91 19.33
N GLU A 138 70.02 22.79 19.78
CA GLU A 138 70.68 21.90 20.75
C GLU A 138 71.94 21.25 20.15
N ALA A 139 71.84 20.72 18.92
CA ALA A 139 72.96 20.07 18.23
C ALA A 139 74.14 21.02 17.95
N ASP A 140 73.84 22.26 17.57
CA ASP A 140 74.83 23.31 17.29
C ASP A 140 75.52 23.79 18.57
N TYR A 141 74.82 23.76 19.71
CA TYR A 141 75.39 24.18 21.00
C TYR A 141 76.17 23.06 21.71
N ALA A 142 75.82 21.78 21.51
CA ALA A 142 76.48 20.63 22.15
C ALA A 142 78.03 20.63 22.09
N PRO A 143 78.70 20.99 20.97
CA PRO A 143 80.15 21.12 20.92
C PRO A 143 80.74 22.11 21.94
N THR A 144 80.06 23.21 22.23
CA THR A 144 80.54 24.21 23.20
C THR A 144 80.54 23.66 24.63
N VAL A 145 79.54 22.86 24.99
CA VAL A 145 79.49 22.13 26.28
C VAL A 145 80.66 21.17 26.38
N TYR A 146 80.94 20.38 25.32
CA TYR A 146 82.05 19.44 25.32
C TYR A 146 83.42 20.14 25.45
N VAL A 147 83.60 21.26 24.76
CA VAL A 147 84.83 22.06 24.85
C VAL A 147 84.99 22.64 26.26
N GLN A 148 83.92 23.19 26.85
CA GLN A 148 83.99 23.78 28.19
C GLN A 148 84.23 22.73 29.28
N ARG A 149 83.61 21.54 29.18
CA ARG A 149 83.91 20.40 30.06
C ARG A 149 85.37 19.99 30.01
N ALA A 150 85.93 19.86 28.80
CA ALA A 150 87.34 19.53 28.62
C ALA A 150 88.28 20.64 29.15
N HIS A 151 87.86 21.91 29.07
CA HIS A 151 88.61 23.03 29.62
C HIS A 151 88.67 22.99 31.15
N VAL A 152 87.53 22.78 31.82
CA VAL A 152 87.47 22.60 33.27
C VAL A 152 88.31 21.39 33.71
N GLU A 153 88.18 20.25 33.03
CA GLU A 153 88.96 19.05 33.35
C GLU A 153 90.49 19.28 33.22
N ALA A 154 90.93 20.02 32.20
CA ALA A 154 92.32 20.41 32.04
C ALA A 154 92.82 21.39 33.13
N MET A 155 91.97 22.32 33.57
CA MET A 155 92.26 23.26 34.66
C MET A 155 92.31 22.57 36.02
N SER A 156 91.34 21.69 36.33
CA SER A 156 91.35 20.86 37.55
C SER A 156 92.58 19.95 37.58
N ALA A 157 92.94 19.28 36.47
CA ALA A 157 94.15 18.47 36.40
C ALA A 157 95.45 19.28 36.53
N ARG A 158 95.44 20.59 36.23
CA ARG A 158 96.56 21.51 36.45
C ARG A 158 96.64 21.92 37.91
N TYR A 159 95.52 22.21 38.54
CA TYR A 159 95.40 22.47 39.98
C TYR A 159 95.89 21.28 40.81
N ASP A 160 95.43 20.05 40.50
CA ASP A 160 95.86 18.83 41.20
C ASP A 160 97.39 18.60 41.10
N ARG A 161 97.99 18.93 39.94
CA ARG A 161 99.44 18.88 39.74
C ARG A 161 100.20 19.96 40.53
N MET A 162 99.63 21.15 40.69
CA MET A 162 100.21 22.24 41.51
C MET A 162 100.10 21.94 43.01
N ALA A 163 98.96 21.41 43.47
CA ALA A 163 98.74 20.97 44.84
C ALA A 163 99.68 19.81 45.24
N ALA A 164 99.98 18.89 44.31
CA ALA A 164 100.94 17.82 44.53
C ALA A 164 102.42 18.29 44.58
N ALA A 165 102.74 19.45 44.01
CA ALA A 165 104.10 19.98 43.91
C ALA A 165 104.48 20.99 45.01
N SER A 166 103.50 21.59 45.70
CA SER A 166 103.71 22.64 46.72
C SER A 166 104.12 22.14 48.10
N GLY A 167 104.22 20.82 48.32
CA GLY A 167 104.84 20.27 49.53
C GLY A 167 104.12 20.60 50.84
N ASP A 168 102.83 20.93 50.82
CA ASP A 168 101.99 20.82 52.01
C ASP A 168 101.39 19.42 52.06
N THR A 169 101.85 18.65 53.04
CA THR A 169 101.40 17.29 53.26
C THR A 169 100.16 17.33 54.15
N SER A 170 99.08 17.97 53.69
CA SER A 170 97.75 17.43 53.97
C SER A 170 97.51 16.31 52.97
N ALA A 171 98.28 15.23 53.16
CA ALA A 171 97.96 13.92 52.64
C ALA A 171 96.47 13.63 52.92
N PRO A 172 95.84 12.75 52.12
CA PRO A 172 94.47 12.31 52.36
C PRO A 172 94.31 11.98 53.84
N LEU A 173 93.21 12.46 54.43
CA LEU A 173 92.74 12.08 55.75
C LEU A 173 93.25 10.68 56.09
N SER A 174 94.13 10.62 57.10
CA SER A 174 94.77 9.38 57.55
C SER A 174 93.79 8.20 57.49
N SER A 175 94.30 7.03 57.12
CA SER A 175 93.57 5.76 57.12
C SER A 175 92.93 5.38 58.47
N ALA A 176 93.08 6.22 59.50
CA ALA A 176 92.34 6.20 60.76
C ALA A 176 91.00 6.98 60.69
N ALA A 177 90.94 8.16 60.06
CA ALA A 177 89.71 8.96 59.93
C ALA A 177 88.72 8.35 58.92
N GLU A 178 89.21 7.74 57.82
CA GLU A 178 88.37 6.94 56.92
C GLU A 178 87.91 5.63 57.57
N LYS A 179 88.72 5.01 58.44
CA LYS A 179 88.29 3.85 59.24
C LYS A 179 87.21 4.22 60.25
N ASP A 180 87.33 5.37 60.91
CA ASP A 180 86.33 5.85 61.86
C ASP A 180 85.05 6.30 61.15
N ARG A 181 85.14 6.97 59.98
CA ARG A 181 83.99 7.30 59.15
C ARG A 181 83.31 6.05 58.58
N ALA A 182 84.07 5.08 58.10
CA ALA A 182 83.54 3.79 57.66
C ALA A 182 82.91 2.99 58.80
N ALA A 183 83.44 3.07 60.03
CA ALA A 183 82.85 2.47 61.22
C ALA A 183 81.57 3.19 61.69
N VAL A 184 81.52 4.52 61.59
CA VAL A 184 80.31 5.33 61.83
C VAL A 184 79.24 4.99 60.79
N VAL A 185 79.58 4.95 59.51
CA VAL A 185 78.67 4.58 58.41
C VAL A 185 78.20 3.13 58.56
N ALA A 186 79.08 2.19 58.89
CA ALA A 186 78.72 0.78 59.11
C ALA A 186 77.82 0.59 60.35
N ARG A 187 78.02 1.37 61.42
CA ARG A 187 77.16 1.37 62.61
C ARG A 187 75.79 1.95 62.29
N VAL A 188 75.71 3.11 61.64
CA VAL A 188 74.44 3.73 61.24
C VAL A 188 73.68 2.82 60.27
N LEU A 189 74.35 2.20 59.30
CA LEU A 189 73.71 1.24 58.38
C LEU A 189 73.18 -0.02 59.10
N LYS A 190 73.82 -0.45 60.19
CA LYS A 190 73.35 -1.57 61.03
C LYS A 190 72.16 -1.17 61.92
N GLU A 191 72.06 0.09 62.30
CA GLU A 191 71.03 0.65 63.17
C GLU A 191 69.75 1.03 62.40
N VAL A 192 69.88 1.47 61.15
CA VAL A 192 68.75 1.90 60.29
C VAL A 192 68.03 0.71 59.62
N GLY A 193 68.71 -0.41 59.37
CA GLY A 193 68.12 -1.66 58.85
C GLY A 193 67.63 -1.57 57.39
N TYR A 194 68.15 -2.42 56.51
CA TYR A 194 67.97 -2.34 55.03
C TYR A 194 66.53 -2.53 54.49
N GLN A 195 65.49 -2.70 55.31
CA GLN A 195 64.16 -3.11 54.85
C GLN A 195 63.22 -1.95 54.42
N GLN A 196 63.60 -0.67 54.55
CA GLN A 196 62.69 0.46 54.28
C GLN A 196 63.25 1.65 53.46
N ASN A 197 64.32 1.49 52.66
CA ASN A 197 64.79 2.51 51.71
C ASN A 197 64.95 3.95 52.26
N ARG A 198 65.38 4.09 53.53
CA ARG A 198 65.54 5.36 54.27
C ARG A 198 66.91 6.02 54.05
N VAL A 199 67.31 6.19 52.80
CA VAL A 199 68.65 6.70 52.45
C VAL A 199 68.90 8.12 52.99
N ASN A 200 67.89 8.99 52.91
CA ASN A 200 68.00 10.38 53.36
C ASN A 200 68.17 10.50 54.89
N ASP A 201 67.51 9.63 55.67
CA ASP A 201 67.65 9.61 57.14
C ASP A 201 69.02 9.08 57.58
N ALA A 202 69.55 8.06 56.88
CA ALA A 202 70.89 7.56 57.12
C ALA A 202 71.95 8.64 56.82
N GLN A 203 71.73 9.44 55.78
CA GLN A 203 72.62 10.53 55.39
C GLN A 203 72.59 11.66 56.42
N ALA A 204 71.42 12.00 56.96
CA ALA A 204 71.29 12.97 58.06
C ALA A 204 71.95 12.48 59.37
N MET A 205 71.81 11.20 59.73
CA MET A 205 72.42 10.63 60.94
C MET A 205 73.94 10.52 60.85
N VAL A 206 74.49 10.19 59.68
CA VAL A 206 75.94 10.21 59.43
C VAL A 206 76.50 11.63 59.56
N ASN A 207 75.80 12.61 59.00
CA ASN A 207 76.21 14.01 59.10
C ASN A 207 76.14 14.53 60.55
N ALA A 208 75.12 14.13 61.32
CA ALA A 208 75.00 14.48 62.73
C ALA A 208 76.08 13.81 63.62
N ALA A 209 76.45 12.56 63.34
CA ALA A 209 77.50 11.86 64.08
C ALA A 209 78.91 12.42 63.79
N LEU A 210 79.14 12.90 62.57
CA LEU A 210 80.40 13.54 62.17
C LEU A 210 80.52 14.99 62.69
N ALA A 211 79.40 15.67 62.91
CA ALA A 211 79.38 17.03 63.46
C ALA A 211 79.75 17.10 64.96
N GLY A 212 79.72 15.97 65.69
CA GLY A 212 80.05 15.91 67.12
C GLY A 212 81.56 15.87 67.46
N THR A 213 82.45 15.81 66.45
CA THR A 213 83.91 15.67 66.62
C THR A 213 84.68 16.70 65.80
N ALA A 214 84.39 17.99 65.98
CA ALA A 214 85.23 19.06 65.44
C ALA A 214 85.31 20.22 66.44
N SER A 215 86.29 20.13 67.34
CA SER A 215 86.77 21.26 68.14
C SER A 215 87.72 22.11 67.29
N ALA A 216 87.63 23.42 67.49
CA ALA A 216 88.45 24.44 66.87
C ALA A 216 89.96 24.22 67.12
N GLU A 217 90.74 24.27 66.04
CA GLU A 217 92.17 24.59 66.09
C GLU A 217 92.46 25.68 65.05
N THR A 218 92.61 26.90 65.57
CA THR A 218 93.39 27.98 64.97
C THR A 218 94.85 27.55 64.86
N ALA A 219 95.37 27.49 63.64
CA ALA A 219 96.81 27.41 63.37
C ALA A 219 97.16 28.44 62.30
N GLU A 220 97.71 29.58 62.74
CA GLU A 220 98.41 30.54 61.89
C GLU A 220 99.70 29.89 61.38
N GLY A 221 99.76 29.65 60.07
CA GLY A 221 100.95 29.24 59.34
C GLY A 221 101.08 30.08 58.08
N THR A 222 101.91 31.13 58.16
CA THR A 222 102.23 31.99 57.02
C THR A 222 103.32 31.32 56.17
N THR A 223 102.89 30.71 55.08
CA THR A 223 103.71 30.29 53.94
C THR A 223 102.94 30.62 52.66
N ASP A 224 103.65 30.94 51.59
CA ASP A 224 103.20 31.58 50.35
C ASP A 224 102.07 30.80 49.60
N THR A 225 100.81 30.91 50.04
CA THR A 225 99.62 30.24 49.42
C THR A 225 99.01 31.01 48.25
N SER A 226 99.53 32.20 47.92
CA SER A 226 98.96 33.11 46.91
C SER A 226 98.80 32.48 45.52
N ALA A 227 99.65 31.51 45.15
CA ALA A 227 99.57 30.81 43.86
C ALA A 227 98.60 29.62 43.84
N ILE A 228 98.31 28.99 44.99
CA ILE A 228 97.33 27.89 45.10
C ILE A 228 95.92 28.45 45.25
N ASP A 229 95.77 29.51 46.03
CA ASP A 229 94.49 30.22 46.20
C ASP A 229 94.02 30.84 44.87
N ALA A 230 94.96 31.39 44.08
CA ALA A 230 94.65 31.90 42.74
C ALA A 230 94.27 30.78 41.74
N ALA A 231 94.95 29.63 41.79
CA ALA A 231 94.61 28.48 40.94
C ALA A 231 93.28 27.82 41.34
N SER A 232 92.92 27.84 42.63
CA SER A 232 91.60 27.41 43.12
C SER A 232 90.50 28.34 42.62
N ALA A 233 90.72 29.66 42.68
CA ALA A 233 89.77 30.65 42.16
C ALA A 233 89.59 30.55 40.63
N GLU A 234 90.65 30.19 39.88
CA GLU A 234 90.55 29.93 38.43
C GLU A 234 89.73 28.66 38.11
N VAL A 235 89.85 27.59 38.92
CA VAL A 235 89.02 26.38 38.76
C VAL A 235 87.57 26.66 39.13
N GLU A 236 87.31 27.40 40.22
CA GLU A 236 85.95 27.83 40.60
C GLU A 236 85.30 28.72 39.53
N ALA A 237 86.06 29.65 38.93
CA ALA A 237 85.57 30.48 37.84
C ALA A 237 85.25 29.65 36.59
N ALA A 238 86.12 28.71 36.21
CA ALA A 238 85.89 27.82 35.07
C ALA A 238 84.70 26.86 35.30
N GLN A 239 84.49 26.40 36.54
CA GLN A 239 83.32 25.64 36.96
C GLN A 239 82.05 26.47 36.90
N SER A 240 82.08 27.71 37.38
CA SER A 240 80.92 28.62 37.28
C SER A 240 80.54 28.92 35.82
N GLU A 241 81.51 29.04 34.91
CA GLU A 241 81.25 29.17 33.47
C GLU A 241 80.69 27.88 32.87
N LEU A 242 81.19 26.72 33.28
CA LEU A 242 80.66 25.43 32.86
C LEU A 242 79.21 25.24 33.32
N ASP A 243 78.89 25.58 34.58
CA ASP A 243 77.54 25.52 35.12
C ASP A 243 76.58 26.41 34.29
N ALA A 244 77.01 27.62 33.92
CA ALA A 244 76.21 28.51 33.07
C ALA A 244 75.99 27.94 31.64
N VAL A 245 77.01 27.29 31.08
CA VAL A 245 76.93 26.62 29.76
C VAL A 245 76.02 25.40 29.82
N GLU A 246 76.09 24.60 30.90
CA GLU A 246 75.24 23.43 31.12
C GLU A 246 73.79 23.79 31.43
N ASP A 247 73.54 24.89 32.16
CA ASP A 247 72.20 25.43 32.40
C ASP A 247 71.54 25.87 31.09
N TYR A 248 72.28 26.56 30.22
CA TYR A 248 71.76 26.97 28.91
C TYR A 248 71.52 25.76 27.99
N PHE A 249 72.41 24.76 28.00
CA PHE A 249 72.18 23.51 27.26
C PHE A 249 70.94 22.76 27.77
N SER A 250 70.74 22.71 29.09
CA SER A 250 69.54 22.11 29.70
C SER A 250 68.26 22.84 29.28
N GLN A 251 68.31 24.17 29.15
CA GLN A 251 67.20 24.97 28.61
C GLN A 251 66.92 24.65 27.14
N LEU A 252 67.96 24.44 26.32
CA LEU A 252 67.79 24.02 24.92
C LEU A 252 67.19 22.62 24.81
N THR A 253 67.66 21.67 25.62
CA THR A 253 67.07 20.31 25.69
C THR A 253 65.60 20.38 26.09
N ALA A 254 65.24 21.17 27.11
CA ALA A 254 63.85 21.34 27.52
C ALA A 254 62.99 22.00 26.42
N ALA A 255 63.54 22.97 25.68
CA ALA A 255 62.86 23.62 24.55
C ALA A 255 62.64 22.63 23.38
N ARG A 256 63.61 21.75 23.11
CA ARG A 256 63.46 20.66 22.12
C ARG A 256 62.35 19.70 22.52
N GLU A 257 62.36 19.20 23.75
CA GLU A 257 61.35 18.26 24.24
C GLU A 257 59.94 18.87 24.16
N ALA A 258 59.79 20.13 24.57
CA ALA A 258 58.52 20.85 24.46
C ALA A 258 58.06 21.02 23.01
N ALA A 259 58.97 21.29 22.08
CA ALA A 259 58.65 21.41 20.65
C ALA A 259 58.27 20.05 20.03
N GLU A 260 58.97 18.97 20.40
CA GLU A 260 58.66 17.60 19.96
C GLU A 260 57.30 17.11 20.48
N ASP A 261 56.96 17.42 21.73
CA ASP A 261 55.65 17.11 22.30
C ASP A 261 54.53 17.89 21.57
N ALA A 262 54.72 19.19 21.33
CA ALA A 262 53.76 20.01 20.58
C ALA A 262 53.58 19.54 19.12
N GLU A 263 54.63 19.02 18.51
CA GLU A 263 54.62 18.43 17.17
C GLU A 263 53.81 17.13 17.14
N ARG A 264 54.03 16.25 18.14
CA ARG A 264 53.27 15.01 18.31
C ARG A 264 51.78 15.30 18.49
N ASP A 265 51.43 16.26 19.35
CA ASP A 265 50.04 16.66 19.59
C ASP A 265 49.40 17.21 18.30
N ALA A 266 50.12 18.02 17.53
CA ALA A 266 49.63 18.53 16.25
C ALA A 266 49.42 17.42 15.21
N ARG A 267 50.28 16.40 15.17
CA ARG A 267 50.08 15.21 14.32
C ARG A 267 48.87 14.38 14.74
N GLU A 268 48.61 14.25 16.03
CA GLU A 268 47.43 13.54 16.54
C GLU A 268 46.14 14.26 16.12
N VAL A 269 46.10 15.59 16.19
CA VAL A 269 44.98 16.40 15.69
C VAL A 269 44.74 16.18 14.19
N VAL A 270 45.81 16.16 13.38
CA VAL A 270 45.69 15.85 11.93
C VAL A 270 45.11 14.46 11.71
N ALA A 271 45.60 13.45 12.44
CA ALA A 271 45.08 12.08 12.34
C ALA A 271 43.58 12.00 12.70
N GLY A 272 43.15 12.74 13.73
CA GLY A 272 41.73 12.86 14.09
C GLY A 272 40.89 13.43 12.95
N TYR A 273 41.30 14.55 12.35
CA TYR A 273 40.57 15.14 11.23
C TYR A 273 40.61 14.28 9.95
N GLN A 274 41.65 13.48 9.73
CA GLN A 274 41.67 12.50 8.64
C GLN A 274 40.63 11.39 8.84
N GLN A 275 40.42 10.97 10.09
CA GLN A 275 39.34 10.04 10.43
C GLN A 275 37.96 10.69 10.23
N ASP A 276 37.75 11.90 10.76
CA ASP A 276 36.50 12.64 10.58
C ASP A 276 36.17 12.87 9.09
N LEU A 277 37.19 13.05 8.24
CA LEU A 277 37.02 13.17 6.79
C LEU A 277 36.50 11.86 6.18
N ALA A 278 37.02 10.72 6.61
CA ALA A 278 36.59 9.41 6.14
C ALA A 278 35.14 9.11 6.58
N ASP A 279 34.81 9.42 7.84
CA ASP A 279 33.47 9.24 8.40
C ASP A 279 32.47 10.17 7.71
N SER A 280 32.82 11.45 7.51
CA SER A 280 31.98 12.43 6.81
C SER A 280 31.74 12.05 5.35
N THR A 281 32.75 11.47 4.67
CA THR A 281 32.60 10.98 3.30
C THR A 281 31.64 9.81 3.23
N THR A 282 31.68 8.91 4.21
CA THR A 282 30.74 7.79 4.33
C THR A 282 29.32 8.28 4.60
N ASN A 283 29.15 9.21 5.53
CA ASN A 283 27.85 9.83 5.85
C ASN A 283 27.24 10.53 4.63
N LEU A 284 28.05 11.21 3.81
CA LEU A 284 27.59 11.83 2.56
C LEU A 284 27.08 10.78 1.56
N ALA A 285 27.78 9.65 1.42
CA ALA A 285 27.36 8.56 0.53
C ALA A 285 26.04 7.94 1.01
N GLU A 286 25.88 7.72 2.31
CA GLU A 286 24.62 7.23 2.90
C GLU A 286 23.47 8.22 2.70
N ALA A 287 23.68 9.51 2.97
CA ALA A 287 22.69 10.56 2.75
C ALA A 287 22.25 10.64 1.28
N THR A 288 23.19 10.51 0.35
CA THR A 288 22.90 10.45 -1.09
C THR A 288 22.01 9.25 -1.43
N SER A 289 22.30 8.06 -0.85
CA SER A 289 21.47 6.87 -1.02
C SER A 289 20.06 7.06 -0.47
N TYR A 290 19.93 7.68 0.71
CA TYR A 290 18.61 7.95 1.31
C TYR A 290 17.76 8.90 0.47
N VAL A 291 18.36 9.89 -0.19
CA VAL A 291 17.64 10.75 -1.14
C VAL A 291 17.12 9.93 -2.32
N ALA A 292 17.95 9.07 -2.91
CA ALA A 292 17.53 8.22 -4.03
C ALA A 292 16.37 7.28 -3.64
N ASP A 293 16.43 6.67 -2.45
CA ASP A 293 15.35 5.83 -1.92
C ASP A 293 14.06 6.63 -1.67
N ALA A 294 14.18 7.85 -1.14
CA ALA A 294 13.04 8.73 -0.89
C ALA A 294 12.38 9.21 -2.21
N GLU A 295 13.17 9.49 -3.25
CA GLU A 295 12.65 9.82 -4.59
C GLU A 295 11.88 8.65 -5.20
N ASN A 296 12.41 7.43 -5.08
CA ASN A 296 11.73 6.22 -5.53
C ASN A 296 10.42 6.01 -4.75
N TYR A 297 10.43 6.22 -3.43
CA TYR A 297 9.21 6.14 -2.62
C TYR A 297 8.17 7.17 -3.04
N GLN A 298 8.57 8.41 -3.35
CA GLN A 298 7.68 9.45 -3.87
C GLN A 298 7.05 9.05 -5.21
N GLN A 299 7.84 8.49 -6.13
CA GLN A 299 7.32 7.99 -7.41
C GLN A 299 6.30 6.85 -7.21
N GLN A 300 6.58 5.92 -6.30
CA GLN A 300 5.67 4.82 -5.98
C GLN A 300 4.38 5.29 -5.31
N ALA A 301 4.45 6.30 -4.45
CA ALA A 301 3.28 6.91 -3.82
C ALA A 301 2.42 7.64 -4.87
N ALA A 302 3.03 8.42 -5.77
CA ALA A 302 2.32 9.07 -6.86
C ALA A 302 1.68 8.07 -7.84
N ALA A 303 2.34 6.94 -8.11
CA ALA A 303 1.74 5.86 -8.90
C ALA A 303 0.53 5.24 -8.20
N TRP A 304 0.63 4.98 -6.89
CA TRP A 304 -0.48 4.45 -6.09
C TRP A 304 -1.67 5.40 -6.07
N GLU A 305 -1.47 6.70 -5.92
CA GLU A 305 -2.55 7.69 -5.98
C GLU A 305 -3.26 7.66 -7.34
N ARG A 306 -2.51 7.61 -8.45
CA ARG A 306 -3.10 7.51 -9.80
C ARG A 306 -3.95 6.25 -9.98
N ASP A 307 -3.48 5.12 -9.47
CA ASP A 307 -4.25 3.87 -9.52
C ASP A 307 -5.51 3.98 -8.64
N ALA A 308 -5.41 4.54 -7.44
CA ALA A 308 -6.55 4.73 -6.54
C ALA A 308 -7.63 5.67 -7.12
N VAL A 309 -7.24 6.74 -7.83
CA VAL A 309 -8.20 7.60 -8.55
C VAL A 309 -8.93 6.83 -9.65
N ARG A 310 -8.24 5.94 -10.38
CA ARG A 310 -8.87 5.11 -11.41
C ARG A 310 -9.83 4.09 -10.80
N ASP A 311 -9.45 3.49 -9.69
CA ASP A 311 -10.28 2.51 -8.98
C ASP A 311 -11.57 3.16 -8.45
N GLU A 312 -11.48 4.38 -7.87
CA GLU A 312 -12.66 5.16 -7.47
C GLU A 312 -13.59 5.42 -8.67
N GLY A 313 -13.04 5.92 -9.79
CA GLY A 313 -13.84 6.17 -11.00
C GLY A 313 -14.51 4.91 -11.56
N THR A 314 -13.84 3.77 -11.46
CA THR A 314 -14.39 2.47 -11.88
C THR A 314 -15.51 2.02 -10.94
N ALA A 315 -15.31 2.14 -9.63
CA ALA A 315 -16.32 1.80 -8.62
C ALA A 315 -17.57 2.69 -8.74
N GLU A 316 -17.40 3.99 -9.01
CA GLU A 316 -18.53 4.88 -9.29
C GLU A 316 -19.31 4.45 -10.54
N GLN A 317 -18.62 4.04 -11.60
CA GLN A 317 -19.27 3.56 -12.81
C GLN A 317 -20.04 2.26 -12.53
N GLN A 318 -19.46 1.33 -11.79
CA GLN A 318 -20.14 0.10 -11.37
C GLN A 318 -21.38 0.40 -10.52
N LEU A 319 -21.30 1.36 -9.59
CA LEU A 319 -22.46 1.79 -8.82
C LEU A 319 -23.56 2.35 -9.71
N ARG A 320 -23.22 3.19 -10.70
CA ARG A 320 -24.19 3.73 -11.67
C ARG A 320 -24.85 2.62 -12.49
N VAL A 321 -24.08 1.64 -12.95
CA VAL A 321 -24.59 0.49 -13.71
C VAL A 321 -25.52 -0.36 -12.83
N ALA A 322 -25.09 -0.74 -11.63
CA ALA A 322 -25.92 -1.54 -10.73
C ALA A 322 -27.22 -0.82 -10.31
N GLN A 323 -27.16 0.50 -10.13
CA GLN A 323 -28.35 1.32 -9.86
C GLN A 323 -29.29 1.35 -11.07
N HIS A 324 -28.74 1.55 -12.27
CA HIS A 324 -29.49 1.51 -13.52
C HIS A 324 -30.15 0.13 -13.73
N ASP A 325 -29.42 -0.96 -13.57
CA ASP A 325 -29.94 -2.31 -13.77
C ASP A 325 -31.09 -2.64 -12.80
N LEU A 326 -31.05 -2.09 -11.58
CA LEU A 326 -32.14 -2.23 -10.62
C LEU A 326 -33.35 -1.34 -10.95
N ASP A 327 -33.10 -0.09 -11.38
CA ASP A 327 -34.16 0.87 -11.72
C ASP A 327 -34.93 0.47 -12.99
N TYR A 328 -34.23 -0.11 -13.97
CA TYR A 328 -34.78 -0.60 -15.24
C TYR A 328 -35.01 -2.11 -15.23
N PHE A 329 -35.07 -2.72 -14.05
CA PHE A 329 -35.24 -4.17 -13.91
C PHE A 329 -36.53 -4.66 -14.58
N GLY A 330 -36.38 -5.68 -15.43
CA GLY A 330 -37.48 -6.31 -16.17
C GLY A 330 -37.93 -5.55 -17.42
N GLU A 331 -37.17 -4.54 -17.85
CA GLU A 331 -37.36 -3.89 -19.15
C GLU A 331 -36.58 -4.59 -20.25
N GLY A 332 -37.09 -4.44 -21.47
CA GLY A 332 -36.49 -5.06 -22.63
C GLY A 332 -37.49 -5.17 -23.77
N SER A 333 -37.02 -5.65 -24.90
CA SER A 333 -37.88 -5.99 -26.03
C SER A 333 -37.32 -7.18 -26.74
N GLY A 334 -38.20 -8.03 -27.26
CA GLY A 334 -37.80 -9.25 -27.93
C GLY A 334 -38.82 -9.69 -28.95
N TRP A 335 -38.35 -10.57 -29.82
CA TRP A 335 -39.19 -11.35 -30.71
C TRP A 335 -39.23 -12.78 -30.18
N GLN A 336 -40.42 -13.37 -30.17
CA GLN A 336 -40.62 -14.75 -29.78
C GLN A 336 -41.31 -15.48 -30.94
N THR A 337 -40.85 -16.69 -31.18
CA THR A 337 -41.43 -17.59 -32.18
C THR A 337 -41.35 -19.02 -31.66
N GLY A 338 -42.16 -19.90 -32.24
CA GLY A 338 -42.28 -21.27 -31.78
C GLY A 338 -42.81 -22.17 -32.89
N ALA A 339 -42.94 -23.45 -32.58
CA ALA A 339 -43.59 -24.41 -33.46
C ALA A 339 -44.39 -25.41 -32.62
N GLU A 340 -45.70 -25.48 -32.88
CA GLU A 340 -46.62 -26.38 -32.21
C GLU A 340 -47.20 -27.34 -33.25
N TYR A 341 -47.12 -28.63 -32.97
CA TYR A 341 -47.63 -29.66 -33.88
C TYR A 341 -48.63 -30.55 -33.16
N TYR A 342 -49.86 -30.55 -33.67
CA TYR A 342 -50.96 -31.37 -33.22
C TYR A 342 -51.22 -32.46 -34.25
N ALA A 343 -51.41 -33.68 -33.76
CA ALA A 343 -51.86 -34.79 -34.57
C ALA A 343 -52.90 -35.58 -33.80
N TRP A 344 -53.96 -35.98 -34.48
CA TRP A 344 -55.05 -36.74 -33.87
C TRP A 344 -55.46 -37.91 -34.74
N ARG A 345 -56.07 -38.90 -34.08
CA ARG A 345 -56.60 -40.10 -34.71
C ARG A 345 -58.00 -40.37 -34.19
N GLY A 346 -58.92 -40.64 -35.11
CA GLY A 346 -60.34 -40.92 -34.86
C GLY A 346 -60.97 -41.57 -36.10
N GLU A 347 -62.24 -41.28 -36.39
CA GLU A 347 -62.92 -41.73 -37.62
C GLU A 347 -62.17 -41.28 -38.89
N ARG A 348 -61.46 -40.14 -38.82
CA ARG A 348 -60.43 -39.71 -39.75
C ARG A 348 -59.25 -39.11 -38.98
N GLY A 349 -58.04 -39.29 -39.50
CA GLY A 349 -56.83 -38.69 -38.94
C GLY A 349 -56.59 -37.30 -39.52
N GLY A 350 -56.07 -36.40 -38.69
CA GLY A 350 -55.74 -35.04 -39.10
C GLY A 350 -54.53 -34.50 -38.34
N HIS A 351 -54.07 -33.32 -38.77
CA HIS A 351 -52.93 -32.63 -38.17
C HIS A 351 -53.08 -31.11 -38.26
N GLN A 352 -52.37 -30.40 -37.37
CA GLN A 352 -52.23 -28.95 -37.39
C GLN A 352 -50.81 -28.57 -36.98
N LEU A 353 -50.14 -27.78 -37.81
CA LEU A 353 -48.90 -27.07 -37.47
C LEU A 353 -49.23 -25.60 -37.24
N TYR A 354 -48.78 -25.06 -36.12
CA TYR A 354 -48.88 -23.64 -35.78
C TYR A 354 -47.49 -23.06 -35.51
N LEU A 355 -47.21 -21.92 -36.15
CA LEU A 355 -45.97 -21.17 -36.02
C LEU A 355 -46.30 -19.76 -35.47
N PRO A 356 -46.24 -19.55 -34.15
CA PRO A 356 -46.44 -18.22 -33.57
C PRO A 356 -45.28 -17.28 -33.89
N LEU A 357 -45.60 -16.00 -34.03
CA LEU A 357 -44.67 -14.88 -34.12
C LEU A 357 -45.19 -13.74 -33.24
N SER A 358 -44.43 -13.37 -32.22
CA SER A 358 -44.76 -12.26 -31.33
C SER A 358 -43.57 -11.33 -31.15
N TYR A 359 -43.88 -10.05 -30.98
CA TYR A 359 -42.97 -9.01 -30.51
C TYR A 359 -43.53 -8.45 -29.22
N TYR A 360 -42.66 -8.19 -28.26
CA TYR A 360 -43.02 -7.52 -27.02
C TYR A 360 -41.98 -6.46 -26.67
N LYS A 361 -42.43 -5.45 -25.95
CA LYS A 361 -41.56 -4.45 -25.32
C LYS A 361 -42.13 -4.03 -23.98
N ARG A 362 -41.27 -4.05 -22.97
CA ARG A 362 -41.52 -3.61 -21.60
C ARG A 362 -40.64 -2.40 -21.33
N THR A 363 -41.24 -1.29 -20.95
CA THR A 363 -40.54 -0.03 -20.73
C THR A 363 -41.23 0.77 -19.62
N HIS A 364 -40.67 1.90 -19.23
CA HIS A 364 -41.32 2.80 -18.30
C HIS A 364 -41.18 4.27 -18.70
N ARG A 365 -42.07 5.10 -18.14
CA ARG A 365 -41.97 6.56 -18.17
C ARG A 365 -42.20 7.08 -16.76
N GLY A 366 -41.12 7.50 -16.09
CA GLY A 366 -41.16 7.87 -14.68
C GLY A 366 -41.56 6.69 -13.80
N LYS A 367 -42.68 6.80 -13.06
CA LYS A 367 -43.16 5.70 -12.21
C LYS A 367 -44.12 4.74 -12.92
N GLN A 368 -44.56 5.07 -14.14
CA GLN A 368 -45.53 4.26 -14.87
C GLN A 368 -44.80 3.28 -15.79
N LYS A 369 -45.04 1.99 -15.61
CA LYS A 369 -44.50 0.94 -16.47
C LYS A 369 -45.52 0.61 -17.56
N LEU A 370 -45.03 0.38 -18.77
CA LEU A 370 -45.83 0.13 -19.97
C LEU A 370 -45.29 -1.09 -20.70
N ASP A 371 -46.17 -2.05 -20.94
CA ASP A 371 -45.88 -3.22 -21.75
C ASP A 371 -46.77 -3.14 -23.01
N TYR A 372 -46.20 -3.44 -24.17
CA TYR A 372 -46.98 -3.61 -25.39
C TYR A 372 -46.45 -4.77 -26.20
N GLY A 373 -47.36 -5.44 -26.90
CA GLY A 373 -47.04 -6.61 -27.69
C GLY A 373 -47.87 -6.67 -28.97
N LEU A 374 -47.29 -7.31 -29.97
CA LEU A 374 -47.92 -7.62 -31.24
C LEU A 374 -47.72 -9.11 -31.49
N SER A 375 -48.79 -9.85 -31.76
CA SER A 375 -48.69 -11.28 -32.09
C SER A 375 -49.56 -11.67 -33.26
N THR A 376 -49.06 -12.64 -34.01
CA THR A 376 -49.74 -13.31 -35.11
C THR A 376 -49.12 -14.70 -35.26
N GLY A 377 -49.63 -15.53 -36.15
CA GLY A 377 -49.00 -16.81 -36.43
C GLY A 377 -49.48 -17.39 -37.73
N TYR A 378 -48.75 -18.40 -38.20
CA TYR A 378 -49.09 -19.14 -39.40
C TYR A 378 -49.60 -20.52 -39.02
N VAL A 379 -50.76 -20.90 -39.53
CA VAL A 379 -51.36 -22.21 -39.30
C VAL A 379 -51.43 -22.97 -40.62
N LYS A 380 -51.15 -24.27 -40.54
CA LYS A 380 -51.47 -25.24 -41.59
C LYS A 380 -52.17 -26.43 -40.96
N SER A 381 -53.40 -26.70 -41.38
CA SER A 381 -54.20 -27.78 -40.81
C SER A 381 -54.87 -28.62 -41.91
N ASP A 382 -55.03 -29.90 -41.64
CA ASP A 382 -55.81 -30.83 -42.45
C ASP A 382 -56.61 -31.75 -41.51
N THR A 383 -57.93 -31.74 -41.65
CA THR A 383 -58.86 -32.53 -40.84
C THR A 383 -59.09 -33.95 -41.38
N GLY A 384 -58.57 -34.28 -42.57
CA GLY A 384 -58.79 -35.57 -43.26
C GLY A 384 -60.12 -35.64 -44.03
N PHE A 385 -60.92 -34.57 -44.03
CA PHE A 385 -62.12 -34.45 -44.85
C PHE A 385 -61.80 -33.96 -46.28
N VAL A 386 -62.63 -34.33 -47.26
CA VAL A 386 -62.56 -33.71 -48.60
C VAL A 386 -62.89 -32.22 -48.44
N ASN A 387 -61.97 -31.34 -48.88
CA ASN A 387 -61.96 -29.89 -48.61
C ASN A 387 -61.73 -29.52 -47.13
N GLY A 388 -61.07 -30.38 -46.35
CA GLY A 388 -60.74 -30.18 -44.93
C GLY A 388 -59.38 -29.55 -44.65
N ALA A 389 -58.66 -29.08 -45.67
CA ALA A 389 -57.36 -28.45 -45.52
C ALA A 389 -57.46 -26.91 -45.50
N VAL A 390 -56.74 -26.27 -44.58
CA VAL A 390 -56.62 -24.82 -44.44
C VAL A 390 -55.18 -24.41 -44.16
N SER A 391 -54.74 -23.29 -44.75
CA SER A 391 -53.42 -22.73 -44.48
C SER A 391 -53.44 -21.22 -44.65
N GLY A 392 -53.04 -20.49 -43.60
CA GLY A 392 -53.07 -19.04 -43.61
C GLY A 392 -52.56 -18.43 -42.32
N TRP A 393 -52.54 -17.11 -42.31
CA TRP A 393 -52.24 -16.33 -41.11
C TRP A 393 -53.44 -16.35 -40.16
N THR A 394 -53.15 -16.36 -38.86
CA THR A 394 -54.12 -16.06 -37.82
C THR A 394 -54.32 -14.56 -37.70
N ASP A 395 -55.35 -14.17 -36.97
CA ASP A 395 -55.61 -12.78 -36.63
C ASP A 395 -54.41 -12.15 -35.91
N THR A 396 -54.23 -10.85 -36.11
CA THR A 396 -53.18 -10.08 -35.46
C THR A 396 -53.73 -9.49 -34.17
N SER A 397 -53.11 -9.83 -33.05
CA SER A 397 -53.46 -9.26 -31.74
C SER A 397 -52.45 -8.19 -31.31
N LEU A 398 -52.97 -7.09 -30.81
CA LEU A 398 -52.22 -6.03 -30.15
C LEU A 398 -52.59 -6.04 -28.67
N SER A 399 -51.58 -6.03 -27.79
CA SER A 399 -51.76 -5.91 -26.35
C SER A 399 -51.07 -4.66 -25.82
N LEU A 400 -51.73 -3.99 -24.89
CA LEU A 400 -51.20 -2.85 -24.15
C LEU A 400 -51.50 -3.05 -22.67
N THR A 401 -50.49 -2.97 -21.81
CA THR A 401 -50.65 -3.11 -20.37
C THR A 401 -49.96 -1.96 -19.64
N LEU A 402 -50.74 -1.19 -18.88
CA LEU A 402 -50.23 -0.17 -17.96
C LEU A 402 -50.05 -0.80 -16.58
N ARG A 403 -48.82 -0.79 -16.07
CA ARG A 403 -48.45 -1.37 -14.78
C ARG A 403 -48.19 -0.26 -13.76
N ASN A 404 -48.94 -0.31 -12.66
CA ASN A 404 -48.70 0.49 -11.47
C ASN A 404 -48.20 -0.42 -10.35
N GLU A 405 -46.88 -0.50 -10.21
CA GLU A 405 -46.22 -1.43 -9.28
C GLU A 405 -45.91 -0.73 -7.96
N ASN A 406 -46.49 -1.22 -6.86
CA ASN A 406 -46.05 -0.88 -5.51
C ASN A 406 -45.47 -2.13 -4.82
N PRO A 407 -44.67 -1.95 -3.76
CA PRO A 407 -44.03 -3.06 -3.05
C PRO A 407 -45.01 -4.14 -2.55
N ILE A 408 -46.24 -3.75 -2.20
CA ILE A 408 -47.27 -4.66 -1.66
C ILE A 408 -48.38 -4.92 -2.70
N ASN A 409 -48.89 -3.87 -3.34
CA ASN A 409 -50.01 -3.96 -4.27
C ASN A 409 -49.62 -3.44 -5.65
N SER A 410 -49.63 -4.32 -6.65
CA SER A 410 -49.42 -3.95 -8.04
C SER A 410 -50.72 -4.11 -8.81
N VAL A 411 -51.09 -3.10 -9.59
CA VAL A 411 -52.29 -3.15 -10.45
C VAL A 411 -51.86 -3.01 -11.89
N ARG A 412 -52.36 -3.88 -12.76
CA ARG A 412 -52.14 -3.84 -14.20
C ARG A 412 -53.46 -3.64 -14.92
N TYR A 413 -53.50 -2.66 -15.80
CA TYR A 413 -54.63 -2.38 -16.66
C TYR A 413 -54.26 -2.82 -18.07
N GLY A 414 -54.88 -3.89 -18.55
CA GLY A 414 -54.65 -4.45 -19.86
C GLY A 414 -55.73 -4.04 -20.85
N PHE A 415 -55.32 -3.92 -22.12
CA PHE A 415 -56.21 -3.72 -23.24
C PHE A 415 -55.69 -4.51 -24.44
N GLY A 416 -56.49 -5.49 -24.87
CA GLY A 416 -56.26 -6.29 -26.05
C GLY A 416 -57.14 -5.87 -27.21
N ILE A 417 -56.60 -5.94 -28.42
CA ILE A 417 -57.35 -5.82 -29.67
C ILE A 417 -56.98 -6.99 -30.55
N SER A 418 -57.96 -7.80 -30.97
CA SER A 418 -57.78 -8.76 -32.05
C SER A 418 -58.31 -8.18 -33.36
N ILE A 419 -57.45 -8.12 -34.37
CA ILE A 419 -57.72 -7.56 -35.67
C ILE A 419 -57.92 -8.72 -36.66
N PRO A 420 -59.04 -8.76 -37.42
CA PRO A 420 -59.37 -9.84 -38.36
C PRO A 420 -58.51 -9.78 -39.64
N THR A 421 -57.20 -9.93 -39.50
CA THR A 421 -56.21 -9.99 -40.60
C THR A 421 -55.97 -11.41 -41.08
N GLY A 422 -56.45 -12.41 -40.33
CA GLY A 422 -56.30 -13.81 -40.65
C GLY A 422 -57.13 -14.24 -41.85
N GLN A 423 -56.88 -15.47 -42.30
CA GLN A 423 -57.64 -16.05 -43.41
C GLN A 423 -59.12 -16.18 -43.02
N SER A 424 -60.03 -15.58 -43.77
CA SER A 424 -61.48 -15.68 -43.53
C SER A 424 -62.17 -16.63 -44.52
N ARG A 425 -63.42 -17.02 -44.23
CA ARG A 425 -64.29 -17.85 -45.09
C ARG A 425 -63.63 -19.20 -45.43
N ILE A 426 -63.59 -20.08 -44.45
CA ILE A 426 -63.00 -21.41 -44.58
C ILE A 426 -64.10 -22.42 -44.88
N GLY A 427 -63.76 -23.54 -45.53
CA GLY A 427 -64.71 -24.62 -45.77
C GLY A 427 -65.16 -25.22 -44.44
N ALA A 428 -66.45 -25.54 -44.29
CA ALA A 428 -67.01 -25.99 -43.01
C ALA A 428 -66.31 -27.26 -42.47
N LYS A 429 -65.71 -28.07 -43.35
CA LYS A 429 -64.99 -29.30 -43.01
C LYS A 429 -63.52 -29.08 -42.60
N ALA A 430 -62.99 -27.87 -42.70
CA ALA A 430 -61.64 -27.50 -42.29
C ALA A 430 -61.59 -26.85 -40.90
N VAL A 431 -62.75 -26.63 -40.27
CA VAL A 431 -62.87 -26.19 -38.87
C VAL A 431 -62.55 -27.36 -37.94
N VAL A 432 -61.66 -27.12 -36.97
CA VAL A 432 -61.28 -28.10 -35.95
C VAL A 432 -62.11 -27.83 -34.69
N PRO A 433 -62.58 -28.84 -33.93
CA PRO A 433 -63.25 -28.61 -32.65
C PRO A 433 -62.33 -27.89 -31.64
N GLU A 434 -62.88 -26.97 -30.84
CA GLU A 434 -62.15 -26.14 -29.85
C GLU A 434 -61.31 -26.94 -28.84
N SER A 435 -61.64 -28.22 -28.62
CA SER A 435 -60.93 -29.10 -27.70
C SER A 435 -59.73 -29.83 -28.32
N LEU A 436 -59.47 -29.69 -29.62
CA LEU A 436 -58.64 -30.64 -30.37
C LEU A 436 -57.37 -30.01 -30.95
N ALA A 437 -57.39 -28.72 -31.27
CA ALA A 437 -56.20 -27.96 -31.66
C ALA A 437 -56.35 -26.49 -31.24
N ARG A 438 -55.23 -25.75 -31.22
CA ARG A 438 -55.17 -24.38 -30.66
C ARG A 438 -56.03 -23.36 -31.41
N PHE A 439 -56.03 -23.44 -32.74
CA PHE A 439 -56.83 -22.54 -33.58
C PHE A 439 -57.89 -23.32 -34.34
N THR A 440 -59.13 -22.87 -34.16
CA THR A 440 -60.34 -23.52 -34.67
C THR A 440 -61.08 -22.65 -35.67
N ASP A 441 -61.04 -21.33 -35.47
CA ASP A 441 -61.57 -20.31 -36.37
C ASP A 441 -60.49 -19.31 -36.77
N PHE A 442 -60.65 -18.71 -37.96
CA PHE A 442 -59.72 -17.74 -38.53
C PHE A 442 -60.51 -16.55 -39.09
N GLY A 443 -59.99 -15.34 -38.92
CA GLY A 443 -60.70 -14.13 -39.33
C GLY A 443 -61.95 -13.89 -38.47
N ALA A 444 -61.87 -14.18 -37.17
CA ALA A 444 -62.95 -13.86 -36.25
C ALA A 444 -63.04 -12.34 -36.14
N GLY A 445 -64.25 -11.79 -36.12
CA GLY A 445 -64.50 -10.34 -36.14
C GLY A 445 -63.74 -9.60 -35.04
N TRP A 446 -63.66 -8.27 -35.16
CA TRP A 446 -62.95 -7.41 -34.19
C TRP A 446 -63.27 -7.80 -32.74
N GLN A 447 -62.22 -7.98 -31.93
CA GLN A 447 -62.36 -8.26 -30.51
C GLN A 447 -61.67 -7.18 -29.68
N TYR A 448 -62.34 -6.71 -28.64
CA TYR A 448 -61.79 -5.77 -27.67
C TYR A 448 -61.79 -6.42 -26.29
N ILE A 449 -60.64 -6.38 -25.62
CA ILE A 449 -60.43 -7.14 -24.40
C ILE A 449 -59.82 -6.23 -23.31
N PRO A 450 -60.61 -5.34 -22.70
CA PRO A 450 -60.20 -4.71 -21.44
C PRO A 450 -60.00 -5.77 -20.35
N SER A 451 -58.92 -5.62 -19.60
CA SER A 451 -58.60 -6.47 -18.46
C SER A 451 -58.01 -5.69 -17.29
N ILE A 452 -58.19 -6.21 -16.09
CA ILE A 452 -57.56 -5.73 -14.87
C ILE A 452 -56.95 -6.91 -14.13
N GLU A 453 -55.70 -6.75 -13.70
CA GLU A 453 -54.99 -7.67 -12.83
C GLU A 453 -54.56 -6.93 -11.56
N VAL A 454 -54.87 -7.51 -10.41
CA VAL A 454 -54.45 -7.01 -9.10
C VAL A 454 -53.58 -8.08 -8.46
N LEU A 455 -52.32 -7.72 -8.21
CA LEU A 455 -51.33 -8.57 -7.58
C LEU A 455 -51.01 -8.04 -6.18
N HIS A 456 -51.30 -8.85 -5.16
CA HIS A 456 -50.99 -8.59 -3.77
C HIS A 456 -49.83 -9.49 -3.33
N LYS A 457 -48.68 -8.87 -3.04
CA LYS A 457 -47.50 -9.56 -2.49
C LYS A 457 -47.70 -9.70 -0.98
N ILE A 458 -47.90 -10.94 -0.52
CA ILE A 458 -48.05 -11.27 0.90
C ILE A 458 -46.65 -11.31 1.53
N THR A 459 -45.73 -12.01 0.85
CA THR A 459 -44.30 -12.04 1.17
C THR A 459 -43.51 -11.87 -0.14
N GLU A 460 -42.18 -11.99 -0.09
CA GLU A 460 -41.37 -12.03 -1.32
C GLU A 460 -41.66 -13.31 -2.15
N GLN A 461 -42.10 -14.38 -1.49
CA GLN A 461 -42.30 -15.71 -2.06
C GLN A 461 -43.78 -16.02 -2.32
N ASP A 462 -44.68 -15.34 -1.60
CA ASP A 462 -46.13 -15.56 -1.64
C ASP A 462 -46.84 -14.38 -2.27
N ARG A 463 -47.72 -14.68 -3.22
CA ARG A 463 -48.58 -13.67 -3.84
C ARG A 463 -49.96 -14.19 -4.18
N LEU A 464 -50.91 -13.29 -4.13
CA LEU A 464 -52.30 -13.49 -4.52
C LEU A 464 -52.60 -12.58 -5.71
N THR A 465 -53.08 -13.15 -6.81
CA THR A 465 -53.39 -12.45 -8.05
C THR A 465 -54.87 -12.62 -8.37
N GLY A 466 -55.59 -11.52 -8.55
CA GLY A 466 -56.94 -11.51 -9.08
C GLY A 466 -56.95 -10.93 -10.49
N ARG A 467 -57.54 -11.65 -11.45
CA ARG A 467 -57.68 -11.21 -12.85
C ARG A 467 -59.14 -11.14 -13.25
N MET A 468 -59.49 -10.13 -14.03
CA MET A 468 -60.81 -10.02 -14.66
C MET A 468 -60.65 -9.45 -16.06
N SER A 469 -61.29 -10.07 -17.04
CA SER A 469 -61.31 -9.60 -18.43
C SER A 469 -62.72 -9.71 -19.02
N TYR A 470 -63.02 -8.82 -19.96
CA TYR A 470 -64.28 -8.83 -20.68
C TYR A 470 -64.03 -8.74 -22.18
N THR A 471 -64.21 -9.84 -22.90
CA THR A 471 -64.01 -9.93 -24.35
C THR A 471 -65.29 -9.53 -25.06
N MET A 472 -65.26 -8.35 -25.67
CA MET A 472 -66.30 -7.89 -26.59
C MET A 472 -65.99 -8.46 -27.97
N ARG A 473 -66.86 -9.32 -28.50
CA ARG A 473 -66.62 -10.01 -29.78
C ARG A 473 -67.59 -9.49 -30.85
N GLY A 474 -67.03 -8.94 -31.93
CA GLY A 474 -67.78 -8.53 -33.11
C GLY A 474 -68.24 -9.74 -33.94
N GLY A 475 -69.34 -9.58 -34.67
CA GLY A 475 -69.81 -10.60 -35.60
C GLY A 475 -68.91 -10.72 -36.84
N TYR A 476 -68.91 -11.89 -37.48
CA TYR A 476 -68.10 -12.18 -38.65
C TYR A 476 -68.76 -13.17 -39.60
N ASN A 477 -68.28 -13.18 -40.84
CA ASN A 477 -68.79 -14.07 -41.89
C ASN A 477 -67.90 -15.32 -41.96
N TYR A 478 -68.46 -16.47 -41.60
CA TYR A 478 -67.67 -17.66 -41.30
C TYR A 478 -67.53 -18.62 -42.50
N SER A 479 -68.52 -18.67 -43.40
CA SER A 479 -68.58 -19.69 -44.46
C SER A 479 -68.07 -19.21 -45.82
N ARG A 480 -67.31 -20.06 -46.52
CA ARG A 480 -67.04 -19.90 -47.97
C ARG A 480 -68.19 -20.37 -48.85
N GLU A 481 -68.96 -21.31 -48.35
CA GLU A 481 -69.97 -22.07 -49.10
C GLU A 481 -71.33 -21.37 -49.09
N VAL A 482 -71.62 -20.62 -48.02
CA VAL A 482 -72.84 -19.81 -47.87
C VAL A 482 -72.46 -18.34 -47.83
N TRP A 483 -72.78 -17.63 -48.91
CA TRP A 483 -72.65 -16.17 -48.98
C TRP A 483 -73.71 -15.56 -48.04
N ASP A 484 -73.30 -14.70 -47.11
CA ASP A 484 -74.09 -14.08 -46.02
C ASP A 484 -74.25 -14.87 -44.70
N ALA A 485 -73.57 -16.01 -44.53
CA ALA A 485 -73.59 -16.73 -43.25
C ALA A 485 -72.81 -15.95 -42.16
N HIS A 486 -73.55 -15.31 -41.26
CA HIS A 486 -73.04 -14.43 -40.20
C HIS A 486 -73.12 -15.11 -38.82
N VAL A 487 -72.07 -14.96 -38.03
CA VAL A 487 -72.00 -15.43 -36.64
C VAL A 487 -71.73 -14.24 -35.72
N SER A 488 -72.57 -14.10 -34.70
CA SER A 488 -72.34 -13.26 -33.53
C SER A 488 -72.01 -14.18 -32.35
N PRO A 489 -70.74 -14.29 -31.93
CA PRO A 489 -70.32 -15.32 -30.97
C PRO A 489 -70.70 -15.00 -29.52
N GLY A 490 -71.25 -13.82 -29.22
CA GLY A 490 -71.56 -13.36 -27.84
C GLY A 490 -70.32 -12.93 -27.05
N ASN A 491 -70.46 -12.09 -26.03
CA ASN A 491 -69.31 -11.60 -25.25
C ASN A 491 -68.86 -12.62 -24.18
N ILE A 492 -67.60 -12.55 -23.73
CA ILE A 492 -67.07 -13.42 -22.67
C ILE A 492 -66.66 -12.58 -21.46
N LEU A 493 -67.10 -12.96 -20.26
CA LEU A 493 -66.52 -12.51 -18.99
C LEU A 493 -65.63 -13.63 -18.43
N ALA A 494 -64.38 -13.32 -18.12
CA ALA A 494 -63.48 -14.24 -17.43
C ALA A 494 -63.00 -13.63 -16.10
N GLN A 495 -62.96 -14.45 -15.07
CA GLN A 495 -62.56 -14.10 -13.72
C GLN A 495 -61.65 -15.17 -13.16
N GLU A 496 -60.60 -14.74 -12.48
CA GLU A 496 -59.59 -15.64 -11.96
C GLU A 496 -59.07 -15.16 -10.61
N LEU A 497 -58.83 -16.10 -9.70
CA LEU A 497 -58.10 -15.90 -8.46
C LEU A 497 -57.00 -16.96 -8.35
N GLU A 498 -55.76 -16.50 -8.23
CA GLU A 498 -54.55 -17.33 -8.19
C GLU A 498 -53.76 -17.04 -6.91
N TYR A 499 -53.39 -18.07 -6.17
CA TYR A 499 -52.36 -18.00 -5.13
C TYR A 499 -51.12 -18.73 -5.61
N LEU A 500 -49.96 -18.09 -5.49
CA LEU A 500 -48.67 -18.65 -5.85
C LEU A 500 -47.68 -18.51 -4.69
N HIS A 501 -47.04 -19.62 -4.34
CA HIS A 501 -45.86 -19.68 -3.48
C HIS A 501 -44.66 -20.15 -4.30
N THR A 502 -43.55 -19.42 -4.23
CA THR A 502 -42.32 -19.74 -4.95
C THR A 502 -41.11 -19.61 -4.03
N ASP A 503 -40.43 -20.73 -3.76
CA ASP A 503 -39.16 -20.76 -3.05
C ASP A 503 -38.03 -21.37 -3.91
N ALA A 504 -36.82 -21.50 -3.34
CA ALA A 504 -35.66 -22.03 -4.07
C ALA A 504 -35.83 -23.49 -4.54
N LYS A 505 -36.64 -24.29 -3.84
CA LYS A 505 -36.79 -25.75 -4.01
C LYS A 505 -38.15 -26.18 -4.55
N LYS A 506 -39.21 -25.41 -4.31
CA LYS A 506 -40.60 -25.78 -4.53
C LYS A 506 -41.42 -24.57 -4.97
N THR A 507 -42.38 -24.83 -5.84
CA THR A 507 -43.35 -23.83 -6.27
C THR A 507 -44.73 -24.45 -6.24
N TYR A 508 -45.71 -23.75 -5.63
CA TYR A 508 -47.08 -24.19 -5.48
C TYR A 508 -48.02 -23.13 -6.06
N MET A 509 -48.99 -23.56 -6.86
CA MET A 509 -49.99 -22.67 -7.43
C MET A 509 -51.39 -23.25 -7.21
N VAL A 510 -52.33 -22.42 -6.77
CA VAL A 510 -53.75 -22.76 -6.65
C VAL A 510 -54.54 -21.70 -7.40
N GLN A 511 -55.38 -22.13 -8.34
CA GLN A 511 -56.13 -21.23 -9.23
C GLN A 511 -57.61 -21.59 -9.22
N LEU A 512 -58.46 -20.57 -9.17
CA LEU A 512 -59.91 -20.65 -9.38
C LEU A 512 -60.24 -19.82 -10.61
N TYR A 513 -60.79 -20.47 -11.63
CA TYR A 513 -61.17 -19.83 -12.90
C TYR A 513 -62.66 -19.96 -13.15
N HIS A 514 -63.30 -18.86 -13.51
CA HIS A 514 -64.71 -18.80 -13.88
C HIS A 514 -64.86 -18.01 -15.19
N ASN A 515 -65.55 -18.60 -16.17
CA ASN A 515 -65.93 -17.92 -17.40
C ASN A 515 -67.43 -17.99 -17.64
N SER A 516 -67.96 -16.94 -18.26
CA SER A 516 -69.35 -16.86 -18.69
C SER A 516 -69.41 -16.31 -20.11
N THR A 517 -70.12 -17.01 -20.99
CA THR A 517 -70.28 -16.66 -22.40
C THR A 517 -71.71 -16.22 -22.65
N GLY A 518 -71.88 -15.05 -23.28
CA GLY A 518 -73.18 -14.54 -23.71
C GLY A 518 -73.77 -15.32 -24.88
N ASN A 519 -75.05 -15.07 -25.18
CA ASN A 519 -75.76 -15.75 -26.25
C ASN A 519 -75.06 -15.56 -27.61
N ALA A 520 -74.81 -16.67 -28.30
CA ALA A 520 -74.34 -16.68 -29.68
C ALA A 520 -75.52 -16.81 -30.65
N VAL A 521 -75.48 -16.10 -31.77
CA VAL A 521 -76.46 -16.17 -32.86
C VAL A 521 -75.73 -16.52 -34.15
N GLN A 522 -76.24 -17.51 -34.86
CA GLN A 522 -75.75 -17.91 -36.18
C GLN A 522 -76.92 -17.86 -37.16
N ASP A 523 -76.78 -17.08 -38.22
CA ASP A 523 -77.76 -17.02 -39.28
C ASP A 523 -77.70 -18.33 -40.08
N SER A 524 -78.87 -18.94 -40.30
CA SER A 524 -79.05 -20.26 -40.92
C SER A 524 -78.99 -20.22 -42.44
#